data_AF-A0A1I6L6A8-F1
#
_entry.id   AF-A0A1I6L6A8-F1
#
_cell.length_a   1.000
_cell.length_b   1.000
_cell.length_c   1.000
_cell.angle_alpha   90.00
_cell.angle_beta   90.00
_cell.angle_gamma   90.00
#
_symmetry.space_group_name_H-M   'P 1'
#
loop_
_entity.id
_entity.type
_entity.pdbx_description
1 polymer ?
#
loop_
_entity_poly.entity_id
_entity_poly.type
_entity_poly.pdbx_seq_one_letter_code
_entity_poly.pdbx_strand_id
1 'polypeptide(L)'
;MRALTATGATVGLCQTYALPFAWNVGPPGRWWEPVRRSASRLLGAALDYRAGPRPITEGEYAGTYPGDRGEFEELLWREGFVRNPFSRLKVREDGPEVGSWVTRDSPLADRQLHLMLFPGEDGVDVYAHEEISSVNPLLGPAHFDGADQRVALGVTLARERFSLETRRPWVEPPEGAWDESPDVA
;
A
#
# COMPACT_ATOMS: atom_id res chain seq x y z
N MET A 1 0.84 -15.52 16.28
CA MET A 1 0.89 -14.61 15.10
C MET A 1 0.52 -15.27 13.79
N ARG A 2 1.17 -16.35 13.33
CA ARG A 2 0.87 -16.99 12.02
C ARG A 2 -0.61 -17.31 11.75
N ALA A 3 -1.31 -17.97 12.68
CA ALA A 3 -2.72 -18.30 12.51
C ALA A 3 -3.63 -17.05 12.48
N LEU A 4 -3.25 -16.01 13.22
CA LEU A 4 -3.98 -14.74 13.26
C LEU A 4 -3.83 -13.99 11.93
N THR A 5 -2.61 -13.92 11.38
CA THR A 5 -2.33 -13.25 10.11
C THR A 5 -2.91 -14.00 8.92
N ALA A 6 -2.89 -15.33 8.93
CA ALA A 6 -3.58 -16.16 7.91
C ALA A 6 -5.10 -15.97 7.95
N THR A 7 -5.69 -15.90 9.16
CA THR A 7 -7.11 -15.57 9.34
C THR A 7 -7.41 -14.17 8.81
N GLY A 8 -6.57 -13.17 9.15
CA GLY A 8 -6.71 -11.80 8.64
C GLY A 8 -6.66 -11.72 7.12
N ALA A 9 -5.70 -12.40 6.49
CA ALA A 9 -5.59 -12.51 5.04
C ALA A 9 -6.82 -13.17 4.42
N THR A 10 -7.39 -14.21 5.04
CA THR A 10 -8.62 -14.87 4.60
C THR A 10 -9.82 -13.92 4.66
N VAL A 11 -9.96 -13.16 5.75
CA VAL A 11 -11.01 -12.13 5.85
C VAL A 11 -10.81 -11.07 4.76
N GLY A 12 -9.57 -10.65 4.50
CA GLY A 12 -9.26 -9.71 3.42
C GLY A 12 -9.56 -10.24 2.02
N LEU A 13 -9.29 -11.52 1.77
CA LEU A 13 -9.65 -12.19 0.52
C LEU A 13 -11.17 -12.18 0.31
N CYS A 14 -11.92 -12.62 1.32
CA CYS A 14 -13.38 -12.65 1.28
C CYS A 14 -13.95 -11.24 1.11
N GLN A 15 -13.46 -10.26 1.89
CA GLN A 15 -13.88 -8.88 1.77
C GLN A 15 -13.62 -8.33 0.37
N THR A 16 -12.46 -8.64 -0.23
CA THR A 16 -12.08 -8.10 -1.53
C THR A 16 -12.84 -8.76 -2.68
N TYR A 17 -13.02 -10.08 -2.65
CA TYR A 17 -13.44 -10.86 -3.82
C TYR A 17 -14.76 -11.62 -3.67
N ALA A 18 -15.23 -11.91 -2.44
CA ALA A 18 -16.53 -12.56 -2.24
C ALA A 18 -17.69 -11.55 -2.18
N LEU A 19 -17.40 -10.27 -1.90
CA LEU A 19 -18.36 -9.17 -1.83
C LEU A 19 -17.86 -7.92 -2.61
N PRO A 20 -17.49 -8.02 -3.90
CA PRO A 20 -16.83 -6.94 -4.63
C PRO A 20 -17.83 -5.88 -5.10
N PHE A 21 -18.35 -5.08 -4.18
CA PHE A 21 -19.08 -3.86 -4.52
C PHE A 21 -18.12 -2.67 -4.51
N ALA A 22 -18.26 -1.75 -5.47
CA ALA A 22 -17.38 -0.57 -5.59
C ALA A 22 -17.30 0.28 -4.30
N TRP A 23 -18.35 0.23 -3.47
CA TRP A 23 -18.42 0.87 -2.15
C TRP A 23 -17.44 0.30 -1.12
N ASN A 24 -16.94 -0.91 -1.33
CA ASN A 24 -16.03 -1.60 -0.42
C ASN A 24 -14.57 -1.52 -0.90
N VAL A 25 -14.33 -1.72 -2.19
CA VAL A 25 -12.98 -1.90 -2.74
C VAL A 25 -12.58 -0.85 -3.78
N GLY A 26 -13.50 -0.01 -4.24
CA GLY A 26 -13.25 1.02 -5.25
C GLY A 26 -13.12 2.44 -4.68
N PRO A 27 -13.21 3.48 -5.52
CA PRO A 27 -13.05 4.86 -5.10
C PRO A 27 -14.04 5.29 -4.00
N PRO A 28 -15.34 4.92 -4.03
CA PRO A 28 -16.27 5.22 -2.93
C PRO A 28 -15.90 4.57 -1.59
N GLY A 29 -15.03 3.55 -1.57
CA GLY A 29 -14.53 2.88 -0.37
C GLY A 29 -13.60 3.69 0.53
N ARG A 30 -13.40 5.00 0.27
CA ARG A 30 -12.57 5.93 1.09
C ARG A 30 -12.88 5.89 2.58
N TRP A 31 -14.12 5.57 2.93
CA TRP A 31 -14.58 5.50 4.32
C TRP A 31 -13.80 4.48 5.15
N TRP A 32 -13.13 3.51 4.52
CA TRP A 32 -12.25 2.56 5.21
C TRP A 32 -10.98 3.20 5.76
N GLU A 33 -10.48 4.29 5.18
CA GLU A 33 -9.18 4.84 5.58
C GLU A 33 -9.15 5.32 7.04
N PRO A 34 -10.14 6.07 7.56
CA PRO A 34 -10.22 6.40 8.99
C PRO A 34 -10.30 5.16 9.90
N VAL A 35 -11.01 4.12 9.48
CA VAL A 35 -11.15 2.86 10.22
C VAL A 35 -9.82 2.13 10.29
N ARG A 36 -9.16 1.97 9.13
CA ARG A 36 -7.84 1.34 9.00
C ARG A 36 -6.79 2.06 9.83
N ARG A 37 -6.78 3.40 9.81
CA ARG A 37 -5.87 4.22 10.63
C ARG A 37 -6.05 3.96 12.11
N SER A 38 -7.29 3.93 12.58
CA SER A 38 -7.63 3.67 13.99
C SER A 38 -7.25 2.24 14.39
N ALA A 39 -7.62 1.26 13.56
CA ALA A 39 -7.29 -0.13 13.76
C ALA A 39 -5.77 -0.36 13.80
N SER A 40 -5.01 0.18 12.85
CA SER A 40 -3.55 0.03 12.80
C SER A 40 -2.89 0.57 14.08
N ARG A 41 -3.27 1.76 14.56
CA ARG A 41 -2.76 2.32 15.81
C ARG A 41 -3.04 1.42 17.02
N LEU A 42 -4.27 0.92 17.14
CA LEU A 42 -4.68 0.05 18.24
C LEU A 42 -3.95 -1.29 18.19
N LEU A 43 -3.90 -1.94 17.03
CA LEU A 43 -3.25 -3.24 16.85
C LEU A 43 -1.73 -3.12 17.05
N GLY A 44 -1.13 -2.03 16.58
CA GLY A 44 0.28 -1.70 16.82
C GLY A 44 0.63 -1.58 18.30
N ALA A 45 -0.21 -0.89 19.07
CA ALA A 45 0.00 -0.67 20.50
C ALA A 45 -0.34 -1.91 21.36
N ALA A 46 -1.37 -2.66 21.00
CA ALA A 46 -1.93 -3.72 21.84
C ALA A 46 -1.47 -5.14 21.48
N LEU A 47 -1.06 -5.38 20.24
CA LEU A 47 -0.73 -6.73 19.76
C LEU A 47 0.72 -6.87 19.29
N ASP A 48 1.11 -6.10 18.27
CA ASP A 48 2.42 -6.21 17.63
C ASP A 48 2.71 -4.92 16.85
N TYR A 49 3.87 -4.29 17.11
CA TYR A 49 4.26 -3.03 16.48
C TYR A 49 4.24 -3.08 14.95
N ARG A 50 4.39 -4.27 14.34
CA ARG A 50 4.33 -4.49 12.89
C ARG A 50 2.92 -4.30 12.31
N ALA A 51 1.87 -4.42 13.14
CA ALA A 51 0.51 -4.03 12.77
C ALA A 51 0.28 -2.51 12.87
N GLY A 52 1.19 -1.80 13.54
CA GLY A 52 1.14 -0.37 13.78
C GLY A 52 1.58 0.48 12.59
N PRO A 53 1.39 1.81 12.66
CA PRO A 53 1.91 2.72 11.65
C PRO A 53 3.44 2.62 11.52
N ARG A 54 3.97 2.83 10.32
CA ARG A 54 5.41 3.04 10.08
C ARG A 54 5.68 4.27 9.22
N PRO A 55 6.86 4.90 9.35
CA PRO A 55 7.32 5.88 8.37
C PRO A 55 7.34 5.30 6.94
N ILE A 56 6.92 6.09 5.96
CA ILE A 56 7.23 5.86 4.54
C ILE A 56 8.68 6.27 4.28
N THR A 57 9.37 5.57 3.36
CA THR A 57 10.74 5.93 2.96
C THR A 57 10.72 6.72 1.65
N GLU A 58 11.68 7.63 1.46
CA GLU A 58 11.76 8.42 0.22
C GLU A 58 12.08 7.56 -1.01
N GLY A 59 12.78 6.42 -0.84
CA GLY A 59 13.02 5.46 -1.93
C GLY A 59 11.76 4.76 -2.44
N GLU A 60 10.66 4.77 -1.68
CA GLU A 60 9.35 4.28 -2.13
C GLU A 60 8.65 5.30 -3.05
N TYR A 61 9.11 6.55 -3.17
CA TYR A 61 8.45 7.57 -4.00
C TYR A 61 8.52 7.21 -5.49
N ALA A 62 7.39 6.98 -6.14
CA ALA A 62 7.32 6.70 -7.57
C ALA A 62 7.12 7.96 -8.43
N GLY A 63 6.60 9.04 -7.83
CA GLY A 63 6.34 10.30 -8.52
C GLY A 63 5.04 10.93 -8.04
N THR A 64 4.69 12.06 -8.64
CA THR A 64 3.47 12.82 -8.35
C THR A 64 2.55 12.77 -9.56
N TYR A 65 1.31 12.34 -9.36
CA TYR A 65 0.27 12.50 -10.36
C TYR A 65 -0.23 13.96 -10.36
N PRO A 66 -0.28 14.64 -11.52
CA PRO A 66 -0.55 16.08 -11.59
C PRO A 66 -2.02 16.48 -11.38
N GLY A 67 -2.96 15.54 -11.38
CA GLY A 67 -4.39 15.79 -11.15
C GLY A 67 -4.80 15.59 -9.69
N ASP A 68 -6.11 15.65 -9.43
CA ASP A 68 -6.61 15.49 -8.08
C ASP A 68 -6.73 14.01 -7.65
N ARG A 69 -6.85 13.78 -6.34
CA ARG A 69 -6.95 12.43 -5.76
C ARG A 69 -8.16 11.64 -6.25
N GLY A 70 -9.30 12.29 -6.43
CA GLY A 70 -10.50 11.69 -7.06
C GLY A 70 -10.17 11.08 -8.39
N GLU A 71 -9.64 11.89 -9.29
CA GLU A 71 -9.27 11.47 -10.64
C GLU A 71 -8.25 10.34 -10.64
N PHE A 72 -7.22 10.43 -9.79
CA PHE A 72 -6.19 9.39 -9.73
C PHE A 72 -6.77 8.07 -9.21
N GLU A 73 -7.61 8.09 -8.16
CA GLU A 73 -8.22 6.86 -7.65
C GLU A 73 -9.22 6.23 -8.64
N GLU A 74 -9.94 7.02 -9.43
CA GLU A 74 -10.76 6.51 -10.54
C GLU A 74 -9.90 5.90 -11.66
N LEU A 75 -8.73 6.48 -11.94
CA LEU A 75 -7.74 5.88 -12.85
C LEU A 75 -7.22 4.54 -12.31
N LEU A 76 -6.80 4.49 -11.05
CA LEU A 76 -6.36 3.26 -10.39
C LEU A 76 -7.42 2.16 -10.49
N TRP A 77 -8.68 2.49 -10.19
CA TRP A 77 -9.79 1.54 -10.28
C TRP A 77 -9.99 0.98 -11.69
N ARG A 78 -9.91 1.84 -12.73
CA ARG A 78 -10.00 1.40 -14.13
C ARG A 78 -8.85 0.49 -14.55
N GLU A 79 -7.66 0.71 -13.99
CA GLU A 79 -6.47 -0.13 -14.19
C GLU A 79 -6.47 -1.40 -13.30
N GLY A 80 -7.60 -1.71 -12.65
CA GLY A 80 -7.79 -2.94 -11.88
C GLY A 80 -7.21 -2.89 -10.46
N PHE A 81 -6.79 -1.72 -9.97
CA PHE A 81 -6.42 -1.57 -8.58
C PHE A 81 -7.65 -1.56 -7.68
N VAL A 82 -7.51 -2.14 -6.51
CA VAL A 82 -8.53 -2.18 -5.45
C VAL A 82 -7.93 -1.61 -4.17
N ARG A 83 -8.77 -1.10 -3.26
CA ARG A 83 -8.31 -0.67 -1.93
C ARG A 83 -7.73 -1.84 -1.14
N ASN A 84 -6.69 -1.57 -0.34
CA ASN A 84 -6.03 -2.56 0.51
C ASN A 84 -6.28 -2.26 1.99
N PRO A 85 -7.45 -2.61 2.56
CA PRO A 85 -7.77 -2.29 3.96
C PRO A 85 -6.87 -3.00 4.98
N PHE A 86 -6.16 -4.05 4.57
CA PHE A 86 -5.27 -4.85 5.43
C PHE A 86 -3.80 -4.44 5.34
N SER A 87 -3.48 -3.37 4.60
CA SER A 87 -2.13 -2.83 4.60
C SER A 87 -1.78 -2.21 5.95
N ARG A 88 -0.52 -2.39 6.36
CA ARG A 88 0.10 -1.56 7.39
C ARG A 88 -0.01 -0.08 6.99
N LEU A 89 -0.35 0.80 7.94
CA LEU A 89 -0.48 2.24 7.69
C LEU A 89 0.89 2.89 7.50
N LYS A 90 1.04 3.69 6.44
CA LYS A 90 2.25 4.49 6.20
C LYS A 90 2.02 5.93 6.63
N VAL A 91 3.05 6.53 7.22
CA VAL A 91 3.03 7.92 7.67
C VAL A 91 4.24 8.68 7.12
N ARG A 92 4.01 9.94 6.79
CA ARG A 92 5.03 10.94 6.46
C ARG A 92 4.94 12.05 7.52
N GLU A 93 5.92 12.95 7.56
CA GLU A 93 5.98 14.03 8.55
C GLU A 93 4.71 14.90 8.57
N ASP A 94 4.13 15.15 7.40
CA ASP A 94 2.92 15.96 7.19
C ASP A 94 1.61 15.17 7.37
N GLY A 95 1.67 13.84 7.55
CA GLY A 95 0.50 13.04 7.90
C GLY A 95 0.50 11.60 7.37
N PRO A 96 -0.58 10.84 7.67
CA PRO A 96 -0.75 9.49 7.16
C PRO A 96 -1.12 9.48 5.68
N GLU A 97 -0.83 8.37 5.01
CA GLU A 97 -1.32 8.11 3.65
C GLU A 97 -2.85 8.27 3.59
N VAL A 98 -3.35 8.79 2.47
CA VAL A 98 -4.75 9.09 2.21
C VAL A 98 -5.44 8.09 1.28
N GLY A 99 -4.69 7.10 0.78
CA GLY A 99 -5.20 5.97 0.03
C GLY A 99 -4.18 4.84 -0.01
N SER A 100 -4.65 3.61 0.12
CA SER A 100 -3.82 2.40 -0.02
C SER A 100 -4.48 1.49 -1.06
N TRP A 101 -3.76 1.23 -2.14
CA TRP A 101 -4.28 0.59 -3.35
C TRP A 101 -3.37 -0.53 -3.81
N VAL A 102 -3.95 -1.60 -4.34
CA VAL A 102 -3.20 -2.78 -4.80
C VAL A 102 -3.77 -3.35 -6.08
N THR A 103 -2.91 -3.87 -6.94
CA THR A 103 -3.32 -4.72 -8.07
C THR A 103 -2.61 -6.06 -8.00
N ARG A 104 -3.26 -7.10 -8.55
CA ARG A 104 -2.84 -8.50 -8.52
C ARG A 104 -3.32 -9.21 -9.78
N ASP A 105 -2.54 -10.17 -10.26
CA ASP A 105 -2.92 -10.96 -11.45
C ASP A 105 -4.11 -11.88 -11.20
N SER A 106 -4.33 -12.28 -9.94
CA SER A 106 -5.48 -13.07 -9.51
C SER A 106 -5.76 -12.89 -8.00
N PRO A 107 -6.93 -13.29 -7.49
CA PRO A 107 -7.26 -13.17 -6.06
C PRO A 107 -6.26 -13.83 -5.11
N LEU A 108 -5.69 -14.97 -5.53
CA LEU A 108 -4.70 -15.74 -4.77
C LEU A 108 -3.27 -15.54 -5.30
N ALA A 109 -3.01 -14.50 -6.08
CA ALA A 109 -1.66 -14.19 -6.52
C ALA A 109 -0.73 -14.07 -5.31
N ASP A 110 0.49 -14.56 -5.46
CA ASP A 110 1.49 -14.52 -4.39
C ASP A 110 1.96 -13.10 -4.09
N ARG A 111 1.80 -12.21 -5.07
CA ARG A 111 2.44 -10.91 -5.15
C ARG A 111 1.44 -9.83 -5.54
N GLN A 112 1.71 -8.60 -5.13
CA GLN A 112 0.88 -7.43 -5.39
C GLN A 112 1.75 -6.20 -5.60
N LEU A 113 1.37 -5.37 -6.57
CA LEU A 113 1.86 -3.99 -6.61
C LEU A 113 1.01 -3.15 -5.67
N HIS A 114 1.65 -2.47 -4.73
CA HIS A 114 0.99 -1.64 -3.73
C HIS A 114 1.37 -0.17 -3.92
N LEU A 115 0.36 0.68 -4.07
CA LEU A 115 0.49 2.12 -4.13
C LEU A 115 -0.06 2.77 -2.86
N MET A 116 0.68 3.74 -2.35
CA MET A 116 0.36 4.51 -1.15
C MET A 116 0.31 5.97 -1.55
N LEU A 117 -0.83 6.60 -1.32
CA LEU A 117 -1.11 7.95 -1.80
C LEU A 117 -0.96 8.95 -0.67
N PHE A 118 -0.24 10.03 -0.90
CA PHE A 118 -0.13 11.16 0.01
C PHE A 118 -0.56 12.45 -0.70
N PRO A 119 -1.10 13.45 0.03
CA PRO A 119 -1.29 14.78 -0.54
C PRO A 119 0.05 15.33 -1.04
N GLY A 120 0.12 15.75 -2.30
CA GLY A 120 1.23 16.54 -2.82
C GLY A 120 0.87 18.02 -2.83
N GLU A 121 1.86 18.91 -2.97
CA GLU A 121 1.62 20.36 -3.10
C GLU A 121 0.73 20.69 -4.31
N ASP A 122 1.02 20.05 -5.45
CA ASP A 122 0.33 20.25 -6.73
C ASP A 122 -0.20 18.93 -7.33
N GLY A 123 -0.69 18.02 -6.50
CA GLY A 123 -1.22 16.74 -6.98
C GLY A 123 -1.25 15.65 -5.91
N VAL A 124 -1.01 14.41 -6.34
CA VAL A 124 -0.97 13.24 -5.46
C VAL A 124 0.40 12.60 -5.52
N ASP A 125 1.10 12.59 -4.40
CA ASP A 125 2.35 11.85 -4.29
C ASP A 125 2.04 10.36 -4.21
N VAL A 126 2.67 9.59 -5.08
CA VAL A 126 2.50 8.15 -5.21
C VAL A 126 3.78 7.50 -4.73
N TYR A 127 3.65 6.67 -3.70
CA TYR A 127 4.70 5.78 -3.25
C TYR A 127 4.32 4.36 -3.66
N ALA A 128 5.31 3.52 -3.95
CA ALA A 128 5.09 2.19 -4.48
C ALA A 128 6.12 1.18 -3.97
N HIS A 129 5.66 -0.05 -3.80
CA HIS A 129 6.50 -1.22 -3.71
C HIS A 129 5.75 -2.43 -4.24
N GLU A 130 6.47 -3.45 -4.63
CA GLU A 130 5.92 -4.76 -4.94
C GLU A 130 6.17 -5.67 -3.72
N GLU A 131 5.16 -6.40 -3.27
CA GLU A 131 5.22 -7.17 -2.03
C GLU A 131 4.39 -8.44 -2.10
N ILE A 132 4.63 -9.34 -1.14
CA ILE A 132 3.78 -10.51 -0.93
C ILE A 132 2.33 -10.07 -0.69
N SER A 133 1.40 -10.79 -1.29
CA SER A 133 -0.03 -10.47 -1.23
C SER A 133 -0.59 -10.46 0.20
N SER A 134 -1.24 -9.36 0.58
CA SER A 134 -1.85 -9.18 1.90
C SER A 134 -3.10 -10.03 2.14
N VAL A 135 -3.68 -10.58 1.07
CA VAL A 135 -4.93 -11.34 1.11
C VAL A 135 -4.77 -12.81 0.74
N ASN A 136 -3.56 -13.27 0.41
CA ASN A 136 -3.31 -14.70 0.22
C ASN A 136 -3.14 -15.38 1.59
N PRO A 137 -4.05 -16.28 2.04
CA PRO A 137 -3.97 -16.88 3.37
C PRO A 137 -2.72 -17.72 3.62
N LEU A 138 -2.11 -18.25 2.56
CA LEU A 138 -0.88 -19.04 2.65
C LEU A 138 0.35 -18.16 2.89
N LEU A 139 0.27 -16.88 2.49
CA LEU A 139 1.39 -15.95 2.53
C LEU A 139 1.18 -14.77 3.48
N GLY A 140 -0.02 -14.62 4.06
CA GLY A 140 -0.36 -13.57 5.03
C GLY A 140 0.65 -13.39 6.16
N PRO A 141 1.22 -14.45 6.76
CA PRO A 141 2.31 -14.29 7.73
C PRO A 141 3.57 -13.62 7.16
N ALA A 142 3.99 -13.99 5.94
CA ALA A 142 5.17 -13.41 5.30
C ALA A 142 4.93 -11.94 4.90
N HIS A 143 3.72 -11.61 4.41
CA HIS A 143 3.32 -10.21 4.20
C HIS A 143 3.38 -9.40 5.50
N PHE A 144 2.85 -9.95 6.60
CA PHE A 144 2.87 -9.29 7.91
C PHE A 144 4.29 -9.02 8.43
N ASP A 145 5.21 -9.94 8.14
CA ASP A 145 6.63 -9.79 8.50
C ASP A 145 7.37 -8.80 7.57
N GLY A 146 6.75 -8.34 6.48
CA GLY A 146 7.37 -7.45 5.49
C GLY A 146 8.39 -8.15 4.58
N ALA A 147 8.34 -9.47 4.49
CA ALA A 147 9.34 -10.26 3.79
C ALA A 147 9.31 -10.04 2.26
N ASP A 148 10.48 -9.98 1.64
CA ASP A 148 10.69 -9.89 0.19
C ASP A 148 9.89 -8.74 -0.46
N GLN A 149 9.85 -7.59 0.23
CA GLN A 149 9.39 -6.34 -0.37
C GLN A 149 10.44 -5.85 -1.37
N ARG A 150 9.98 -5.39 -2.54
CA ARG A 150 10.82 -4.95 -3.66
C ARG A 150 10.43 -3.54 -4.05
N VAL A 151 11.16 -2.57 -3.52
CA VAL A 151 10.84 -1.15 -3.70
C VAL A 151 11.13 -0.70 -5.14
N ALA A 152 12.33 -0.97 -5.66
CA ALA A 152 12.72 -0.63 -7.02
C ALA A 152 11.76 -1.17 -8.10
N LEU A 153 11.37 -2.44 -7.96
CA LEU A 153 10.38 -3.04 -8.87
C LEU A 153 9.03 -2.33 -8.78
N GLY A 154 8.53 -2.06 -7.57
CA GLY A 154 7.24 -1.39 -7.41
C GLY A 154 7.22 0.02 -7.97
N VAL A 155 8.29 0.79 -7.73
CA VAL A 155 8.45 2.14 -8.28
C VAL A 155 8.50 2.11 -9.82
N THR A 156 9.27 1.19 -10.39
CA THR A 156 9.35 1.01 -11.85
C THR A 156 7.97 0.69 -12.43
N LEU A 157 7.27 -0.31 -11.88
CA LEU A 157 5.95 -0.72 -12.35
C LEU A 157 4.89 0.39 -12.21
N ALA A 158 4.99 1.24 -11.19
CA ALA A 158 4.09 2.38 -11.01
C ALA A 158 4.33 3.45 -12.10
N ARG A 159 5.58 3.76 -12.40
CA ARG A 159 5.97 4.73 -13.45
C ARG A 159 5.65 4.26 -14.86
N GLU A 160 5.78 2.96 -15.13
CA GLU A 160 5.40 2.40 -16.43
C GLU A 160 3.90 2.44 -16.66
N ARG A 161 3.09 2.30 -15.60
CA ARG A 161 1.62 2.29 -15.68
C ARG A 161 1.00 3.68 -15.68
N PHE A 162 1.62 4.65 -15.02
CA PHE A 162 1.01 5.96 -14.79
C PHE A 162 1.96 7.09 -15.21
N SER A 163 1.40 8.14 -15.79
CA SER A 163 2.11 9.38 -16.08
C SER A 163 2.42 10.14 -14.78
N LEU A 164 3.51 9.74 -14.09
CA LEU A 164 3.97 10.34 -12.85
C LEU A 164 5.13 11.30 -13.12
N GLU A 165 5.08 12.46 -12.48
CA GLU A 165 6.12 13.49 -12.57
C GLU A 165 7.06 13.42 -11.38
N THR A 166 8.35 13.66 -11.58
CA THR A 166 9.30 13.74 -10.47
C THR A 166 9.29 15.15 -9.89
N ARG A 167 8.50 15.37 -8.84
CA ARG A 167 8.35 16.69 -8.18
C ARG A 167 8.98 16.77 -6.79
N ARG A 168 9.38 15.63 -6.22
CA ARG A 168 10.23 15.54 -5.02
C ARG A 168 11.66 15.15 -5.39
N PRO A 169 12.65 15.43 -4.50
CA PRO A 169 14.00 14.90 -4.66
C PRO A 169 13.95 13.39 -4.87
N TRP A 170 14.54 12.93 -5.98
CA TRP A 170 14.62 11.51 -6.29
C TRP A 170 15.67 10.84 -5.41
N VAL A 171 15.27 9.78 -4.72
CA VAL A 171 16.15 8.85 -4.02
C VAL A 171 16.09 7.54 -4.77
N GLU A 172 17.26 6.95 -5.08
CA GLU A 172 17.31 5.67 -5.78
C GLU A 172 16.61 4.59 -4.94
N PRO A 173 15.57 3.92 -5.47
CA PRO A 173 14.85 2.89 -4.75
C PRO A 173 15.78 1.72 -4.40
N PRO A 174 15.73 1.18 -3.17
CA PRO A 174 16.46 -0.03 -2.84
C PRO A 174 15.88 -1.24 -3.60
N GLU A 175 16.76 -2.19 -3.95
CA GLU A 175 16.37 -3.47 -4.56
C GLU A 175 15.58 -4.37 -3.58
N GLY A 176 15.92 -4.29 -2.28
CA GLY A 176 15.34 -5.10 -1.22
C GLY A 176 14.24 -4.40 -0.41
N ALA A 177 13.97 -4.95 0.77
CA ALA A 177 13.03 -4.37 1.71
C ALA A 177 13.58 -3.05 2.30
N TRP A 178 12.66 -2.23 2.78
CA TRP A 178 12.95 -0.90 3.34
C TRP A 178 13.93 -0.87 4.54
N ASP A 179 14.22 -2.02 5.17
CA ASP A 179 15.20 -2.14 6.26
C ASP A 179 16.66 -2.29 5.79
N GLU A 180 16.90 -2.34 4.47
CA GLU A 180 18.25 -2.50 3.90
C GLU A 180 18.84 -1.24 3.24
N SER A 181 18.18 -0.06 3.31
CA SER A 181 18.84 1.20 2.90
C SER A 181 19.78 1.73 4.00
N PRO A 182 21.04 2.08 3.66
CA PRO A 182 22.09 2.36 4.63
C PRO A 182 21.87 3.70 5.33
N ASP A 183 22.17 3.72 6.63
CA ASP A 183 22.61 4.87 7.42
C ASP A 183 22.03 6.24 7.04
N VAL A 184 20.92 6.63 7.69
CA VAL A 184 20.73 8.04 8.03
C VAL A 184 21.50 8.27 9.33
N ALA A 185 22.73 8.76 9.18
CA ALA A 185 23.52 9.36 10.25
C ALA A 185 22.90 10.65 10.77
#